data_AF-A0A1B9EIF2-F1
#
_entry.id   AF-A0A1B9EIF2-F1
#
_cell.length_a   1.000
_cell.length_b   1.000
_cell.length_c   1.000
_cell.angle_alpha   90.00
_cell.angle_beta   90.00
_cell.angle_gamma   90.00
#
_symmetry.space_group_name_H-M   'P 1'
#
loop_
_entity.id
_entity.type
_entity.pdbx_description
1 polymer ?
#
loop_
_entity_poly.entity_id
_entity_poly.type
_entity_poly.pdbx_seq_one_letter_code
_entity_poly.pdbx_strand_id
1 'polypeptide(L)'
;MASDGPSILLRPQSTSRFGPLVVLYVPAVELVRLVTGADAAERLSVMRGYLHDTPETLALEQQARDSPEDFEASGWIVLGADMLAPARSEGFTDRIWIHGIELIDGYQRLKALARAQDELGPAHLERTLLKVEVHCGSERERARRMHGHADRYRNIRVARDRLLLCPHIQRLVRANWEGWTFCVRRGVIAGPSGTTYYLTEVTRALACLSGPGPELAHRTVSDEGLVSLWDDIGSPSYLSLFHSRMTPLGIMRAVESYRAARAALETLPKSRRHQGHGRLMLHAPQLIHWAGCRFLPWERLHDSSSVFDWDDALRNDMRGHMEAAVTELVRRYEQRVPVGENDRKIYYETARELWLWQDLSRGL
;
A
#
# COMPACT_ATOMS: atom_id res chain seq x y z
N MET A 1 21.09 18.88 -11.01
CA MET A 1 19.88 18.50 -11.74
C MET A 1 18.71 18.85 -10.85
N ALA A 2 17.87 19.81 -11.22
CA ALA A 2 16.64 20.08 -10.47
C ALA A 2 15.73 18.86 -10.62
N SER A 3 15.15 18.34 -9.53
CA SER A 3 14.16 17.29 -9.66
C SER A 3 12.86 17.89 -10.21
N ASP A 4 12.08 17.11 -10.97
CA ASP A 4 10.72 17.45 -11.42
C ASP A 4 9.70 17.50 -10.24
N GLY A 5 10.16 17.73 -9.01
CA GLY A 5 9.31 17.76 -7.84
C GLY A 5 8.43 19.02 -7.78
N PRO A 6 7.30 18.94 -7.07
CA PRO A 6 6.34 20.04 -6.97
C PRO A 6 6.99 21.31 -6.40
N SER A 7 6.53 22.46 -6.89
CA SER A 7 6.96 23.77 -6.40
C SER A 7 5.80 24.51 -5.76
N ILE A 8 6.08 25.32 -4.74
CA ILE A 8 5.09 26.18 -4.09
C ILE A 8 5.68 27.54 -3.79
N LEU A 9 4.86 28.58 -3.90
CA LEU A 9 5.16 29.93 -3.45
C LEU A 9 4.45 30.15 -2.12
N LEU A 10 5.21 30.38 -1.04
CA LEU A 10 4.67 30.69 0.28
C LEU A 10 4.86 32.17 0.63
N ARG A 11 3.95 32.68 1.44
CA ARG A 11 4.01 33.99 2.09
C ARG A 11 4.12 33.79 3.60
N PRO A 12 5.31 33.45 4.11
CA PRO A 12 5.51 33.30 5.54
C PRO A 12 5.24 34.63 6.26
N GLN A 13 4.59 34.58 7.41
CA GLN A 13 4.48 35.74 8.30
C GLN A 13 5.81 36.03 8.99
N SER A 14 6.61 34.98 9.24
CA SER A 14 7.97 35.12 9.73
C SER A 14 8.86 34.01 9.20
N THR A 15 10.14 34.34 9.03
CA THR A 15 11.17 33.43 8.55
C THR A 15 12.36 33.50 9.49
N SER A 16 12.91 32.36 9.87
CA SER A 16 14.12 32.25 10.68
C SER A 16 15.06 31.23 10.05
N ARG A 17 16.36 31.49 10.09
CA ARG A 17 17.38 30.60 9.52
C ARG A 17 18.38 30.19 10.60
N PHE A 18 18.49 28.88 10.81
CA PHE A 18 19.41 28.27 11.78
C PHE A 18 20.38 27.36 11.04
N GLY A 19 21.48 27.94 10.54
CA GLY A 19 22.43 27.23 9.68
C GLY A 19 21.75 26.76 8.38
N PRO A 20 21.72 25.44 8.10
CA PRO A 20 21.09 24.89 6.90
C PRO A 20 19.56 24.72 7.01
N LEU A 21 18.99 24.86 8.21
CA LEU A 21 17.54 24.78 8.45
C LEU A 21 16.89 26.15 8.25
N VAL A 22 15.78 26.16 7.51
CA VAL A 22 14.88 27.31 7.41
C VAL A 22 13.58 26.97 8.11
N VAL A 23 13.15 27.85 9.02
CA VAL A 23 11.89 27.75 9.75
C VAL A 23 10.97 28.86 9.28
N LEU A 24 9.77 28.51 8.88
CA LEU A 24 8.74 29.42 8.40
C LEU A 24 7.49 29.31 9.27
N TYR A 25 6.81 30.42 9.51
CA TYR A 25 5.45 30.42 10.05
C TYR A 25 4.51 30.82 8.93
N VAL A 26 3.68 29.88 8.48
CA VAL A 26 2.92 30.02 7.22
C VAL A 26 1.43 29.81 7.51
N PRO A 27 0.54 30.65 6.95
CA PRO A 27 -0.90 30.41 7.04
C PRO A 27 -1.29 29.03 6.52
N ALA A 28 -2.14 28.31 7.27
CA ALA A 28 -2.56 26.95 6.91
C ALA A 28 -3.19 26.87 5.52
N VAL A 29 -3.97 27.89 5.13
CA VAL A 29 -4.60 28.01 3.81
C VAL A 29 -3.62 27.92 2.63
N GLU A 30 -2.36 28.32 2.82
CA GLU A 30 -1.34 28.21 1.78
C GLU A 30 -0.78 26.79 1.68
N LEU A 31 -0.61 26.12 2.82
CA LEU A 31 -0.04 24.78 2.90
C LEU A 31 -1.03 23.67 2.55
N VAL A 32 -2.32 23.86 2.85
CA VAL A 32 -3.38 22.90 2.51
C VAL A 32 -3.38 22.56 1.02
N ARG A 33 -3.05 23.54 0.16
CA ARG A 33 -2.91 23.36 -1.30
C ARG A 33 -1.83 22.36 -1.70
N LEU A 34 -0.84 22.09 -0.84
CA LEU A 34 0.13 21.03 -1.09
C LEU A 34 -0.56 19.67 -1.13
N VAL A 35 -1.55 19.46 -0.26
CA VAL A 35 -2.22 18.17 -0.10
C VAL A 35 -3.58 18.09 -0.77
N THR A 36 -3.98 19.12 -1.53
CA THR A 36 -5.15 19.02 -2.41
C THR A 36 -4.87 18.07 -3.56
N GLY A 37 -5.92 17.40 -4.02
CA GLY A 37 -5.82 16.40 -5.07
C GLY A 37 -5.66 14.98 -4.55
N ALA A 38 -5.99 14.07 -5.46
CA ALA A 38 -6.03 12.64 -5.28
C ALA A 38 -4.58 12.09 -5.13
N ASP A 39 -3.69 12.55 -6.01
CA ASP A 39 -2.30 12.14 -6.18
C ASP A 39 -1.31 12.79 -5.20
N ALA A 40 -1.79 13.64 -4.28
CA ALA A 40 -0.93 14.46 -3.41
C ALA A 40 0.10 13.64 -2.61
N ALA A 41 -0.29 12.44 -2.14
CA ALA A 41 0.62 11.56 -1.43
C ALA A 41 1.81 11.11 -2.30
N GLU A 42 1.55 10.82 -3.57
CA GLU A 42 2.57 10.42 -4.52
C GLU A 42 3.43 11.62 -4.93
N ARG A 43 2.79 12.72 -5.32
CA ARG A 43 3.44 13.97 -5.73
C ARG A 43 4.38 14.53 -4.65
N LEU A 44 4.01 14.44 -3.38
CA LEU A 44 4.81 14.89 -2.25
C LEU A 44 5.75 13.82 -1.68
N SER A 45 5.83 12.64 -2.32
CA SER A 45 6.67 11.52 -1.89
C SER A 45 6.44 11.10 -0.43
N VAL A 46 5.20 11.22 0.07
CA VAL A 46 4.90 10.84 1.46
C VAL A 46 4.90 9.32 1.62
N MET A 47 5.15 8.86 2.84
CA MET A 47 5.23 7.42 3.15
C MET A 47 3.87 6.72 3.19
N ARG A 48 2.78 7.43 3.49
CA ARG A 48 1.43 6.86 3.63
C ARG A 48 0.35 7.83 3.16
N GLY A 49 -0.74 7.29 2.64
CA GLY A 49 -1.94 8.05 2.27
C GLY A 49 -2.67 8.59 3.51
N TYR A 50 -3.87 9.13 3.30
CA TYR A 50 -4.65 9.70 4.40
C TYR A 50 -5.33 8.61 5.22
N LEU A 51 -5.11 8.59 6.53
CA LEU A 51 -5.60 7.56 7.45
C LEU A 51 -6.88 8.03 8.16
N HIS A 52 -7.92 8.30 7.38
CA HIS A 52 -9.17 8.93 7.84
C HIS A 52 -9.90 8.24 9.00
N ASP A 53 -9.58 7.00 9.30
CA ASP A 53 -10.27 6.10 10.22
C ASP A 53 -9.49 5.86 11.53
N THR A 54 -8.28 6.42 11.67
CA THR A 54 -7.50 6.24 12.91
C THR A 54 -7.89 7.24 13.99
N PRO A 55 -7.88 6.86 15.28
CA PRO A 55 -8.23 7.76 16.38
C PRO A 55 -7.42 9.07 16.37
N GLU A 56 -6.14 9.01 16.02
CA GLU A 56 -5.26 10.18 15.94
C GLU A 56 -5.67 11.13 14.81
N THR A 57 -6.05 10.59 13.65
CA THR A 57 -6.48 11.41 12.52
C THR A 57 -7.85 12.02 12.80
N LEU A 58 -8.76 11.28 13.42
CA LEU A 58 -10.06 11.80 13.85
C LEU A 58 -9.91 12.92 14.89
N ALA A 59 -8.98 12.80 15.83
CA ALA A 59 -8.68 13.86 16.78
C ALA A 59 -8.12 15.12 16.09
N LEU A 60 -7.24 14.94 15.10
CA LEU A 60 -6.75 16.05 14.27
C LEU A 60 -7.89 16.71 13.47
N GLU A 61 -8.79 15.93 12.86
CA GLU A 61 -9.94 16.49 12.16
C GLU A 61 -10.84 17.28 13.10
N GLN A 62 -11.12 16.76 14.30
CA GLN A 62 -11.94 17.45 15.30
C GLN A 62 -11.29 18.76 15.73
N GLN A 63 -9.99 18.75 16.03
CA GLN A 63 -9.26 19.97 16.38
C GLN A 63 -9.25 20.99 15.24
N ALA A 64 -9.10 20.54 13.99
CA ALA A 64 -9.15 21.43 12.83
C ALA A 64 -10.55 22.09 12.66
N ARG A 65 -11.62 21.45 13.12
CA ARG A 65 -12.97 22.02 13.10
C ARG A 65 -13.20 22.97 14.27
N ASP A 66 -12.84 22.55 15.48
CA ASP A 66 -13.25 23.23 16.72
C ASP A 66 -12.32 24.38 17.11
N SER A 67 -11.01 24.23 16.88
CA SER A 67 -9.97 25.17 17.34
C SER A 67 -8.78 25.17 16.38
N PRO A 68 -9.00 25.59 15.11
CA PRO A 68 -7.96 25.56 14.09
C PRO A 68 -6.76 26.48 14.43
N GLU A 69 -6.92 27.50 15.24
CA GLU A 69 -5.84 28.39 15.70
C GLU A 69 -4.81 27.68 16.59
N ASP A 70 -5.24 26.66 17.34
CA ASP A 70 -4.38 25.88 18.25
C ASP A 70 -3.66 24.74 17.53
N PHE A 71 -3.87 24.58 16.22
CA PHE A 71 -3.38 23.44 15.45
C PHE A 71 -1.86 23.36 15.37
N GLU A 72 -1.15 24.48 15.58
CA GLU A 72 0.32 24.51 15.67
C GLU A 72 0.84 23.65 16.83
N ALA A 73 0.08 23.58 17.94
CA ALA A 73 0.46 22.80 19.12
C ALA A 73 0.53 21.29 18.83
N SER A 74 -0.15 20.84 17.77
CA SER A 74 -0.19 19.43 17.32
C SER A 74 1.06 19.02 16.53
N GLY A 75 2.01 19.95 16.33
CA GLY A 75 3.35 19.69 15.84
C GLY A 75 3.66 20.37 14.50
N TRP A 76 4.91 20.22 14.08
CA TRP A 76 5.46 20.97 12.95
C TRP A 76 5.18 20.26 11.62
N ILE A 77 5.24 21.02 10.53
CA ILE A 77 5.30 20.47 9.17
C ILE A 77 6.77 20.40 8.77
N VAL A 78 7.21 19.27 8.22
CA VAL A 78 8.62 19.08 7.83
C VAL A 78 8.70 18.79 6.35
N LEU A 79 9.36 19.69 5.62
CA LEU A 79 9.56 19.64 4.18
C LEU A 79 11.03 19.35 3.84
N GLY A 80 11.23 18.45 2.90
CA GLY A 80 12.44 18.40 2.09
C GLY A 80 12.25 19.28 0.85
N ALA A 81 13.29 19.99 0.44
CA ALA A 81 13.30 20.76 -0.80
C ALA A 81 14.63 20.61 -1.54
N ASP A 82 14.61 20.79 -2.85
CA ASP A 82 15.83 20.90 -3.66
C ASP A 82 16.46 22.28 -3.49
N MET A 83 15.61 23.33 -3.48
CA MET A 83 16.05 24.71 -3.42
C MET A 83 14.98 25.60 -2.77
N LEU A 84 15.46 26.61 -2.05
CA LEU A 84 14.69 27.75 -1.59
C LEU A 84 15.18 29.01 -2.32
N ALA A 85 14.27 29.76 -2.91
CA ALA A 85 14.58 31.01 -3.59
C ALA A 85 13.65 32.13 -3.10
N PRO A 86 14.17 33.32 -2.76
CA PRO A 86 13.32 34.47 -2.50
C PRO A 86 12.61 34.83 -3.81
N ALA A 87 11.29 34.98 -3.77
CA ALA A 87 10.54 35.48 -4.91
C ALA A 87 10.62 37.01 -4.88
N ARG A 88 11.22 37.63 -5.90
CA ARG A 88 11.21 39.09 -6.04
C ARG A 88 9.77 39.58 -6.05
N SER A 89 9.41 40.44 -5.11
CA SER A 89 8.09 41.05 -5.02
C SER A 89 8.27 42.57 -4.91
N GLU A 90 7.50 43.32 -5.69
CA GLU A 90 7.31 44.76 -5.48
C GLU A 90 6.40 44.95 -4.26
N GLY A 91 6.95 44.78 -3.05
CA GLY A 91 6.19 44.90 -1.80
C GLY A 91 6.88 44.30 -0.55
N PHE A 92 6.36 44.67 0.63
CA PHE A 92 6.90 44.39 1.97
C PHE A 92 6.80 42.93 2.47
N THR A 93 6.32 41.97 1.67
CA THR A 93 6.22 40.57 2.10
C THR A 93 7.23 39.69 1.38
N ASP A 94 8.19 39.17 2.13
CA ASP A 94 9.17 38.20 1.65
C ASP A 94 8.48 36.90 1.26
N ARG A 95 8.20 36.75 -0.04
CA ARG A 95 7.67 35.49 -0.58
C ARG A 95 8.81 34.53 -0.85
N ILE A 96 8.59 33.24 -0.63
CA ILE A 96 9.62 32.21 -0.80
C ILE A 96 9.10 31.14 -1.75
N TRP A 97 9.85 30.90 -2.83
CA TRP A 97 9.71 29.74 -3.68
C TRP A 97 10.41 28.54 -3.05
N ILE A 98 9.69 27.43 -2.94
CA ILE A 98 10.22 26.13 -2.56
C ILE A 98 10.08 25.22 -3.76
N HIS A 99 11.20 24.67 -4.25
CA HIS A 99 11.25 23.79 -5.41
C HIS A 99 11.63 22.36 -4.99
N GLY A 100 11.08 21.37 -5.70
CA GLY A 100 11.41 19.95 -5.47
C GLY A 100 10.90 19.43 -4.12
N ILE A 101 9.66 19.78 -3.77
CA ILE A 101 9.12 19.53 -2.42
C ILE A 101 8.87 18.04 -2.18
N GLU A 102 9.30 17.57 -1.01
CA GLU A 102 8.92 16.33 -0.38
C GLU A 102 8.33 16.66 1.00
N LEU A 103 7.21 16.04 1.36
CA LEU A 103 6.63 16.19 2.69
C LEU A 103 7.11 15.04 3.58
N ILE A 104 8.10 15.32 4.42
CA ILE A 104 8.77 14.36 5.31
C ILE A 104 7.85 14.02 6.49
N ASP A 105 7.21 15.02 7.09
CA ASP A 105 6.22 14.86 8.16
C ASP A 105 5.13 15.94 8.08
N GLY A 106 3.91 15.61 8.51
CA GLY A 106 2.77 16.53 8.54
C GLY A 106 1.65 16.23 7.55
N TYR A 107 1.72 15.13 6.79
CA TYR A 107 0.69 14.82 5.79
C TYR A 107 -0.72 14.64 6.38
N GLN A 108 -0.86 13.92 7.50
CA GLN A 108 -2.17 13.74 8.16
C GLN A 108 -2.71 15.08 8.68
N ARG A 109 -1.83 15.90 9.28
CA ARG A 109 -2.14 17.25 9.78
C ARG A 109 -2.67 18.16 8.67
N LEU A 110 -1.94 18.24 7.56
CA LEU A 110 -2.36 19.05 6.41
C LEU A 110 -3.65 18.53 5.78
N LYS A 111 -3.85 17.20 5.70
CA LYS A 111 -5.10 16.62 5.18
C LYS A 111 -6.30 16.87 6.09
N ALA A 112 -6.14 16.80 7.41
CA ALA A 112 -7.20 17.14 8.36
C ALA A 112 -7.63 18.62 8.20
N LEU A 113 -6.68 19.53 8.09
CA LEU A 113 -6.95 20.94 7.77
C LEU A 113 -7.60 21.10 6.39
N ALA A 114 -7.14 20.36 5.37
CA ALA A 114 -7.74 20.39 4.04
C ALA A 114 -9.23 20.01 4.09
N ARG A 115 -9.58 18.96 4.85
CA ARG A 115 -10.98 18.55 5.03
C ARG A 115 -11.81 19.60 5.76
N ALA A 116 -11.28 20.16 6.85
CA ALA A 116 -11.96 21.26 7.54
C ALA A 116 -12.17 22.47 6.62
N GLN A 117 -11.20 22.78 5.76
CA GLN A 117 -11.31 23.83 4.75
C GLN A 117 -12.36 23.50 3.68
N ASP A 118 -12.44 22.25 3.22
CA ASP A 118 -13.44 21.82 2.24
C ASP A 118 -14.86 21.86 2.85
N GLU A 119 -15.00 21.57 4.14
CA GLU A 119 -16.27 21.55 4.88
C GLU A 119 -16.73 22.96 5.30
N LEU A 120 -15.82 23.81 5.78
CA LEU A 120 -16.13 25.09 6.45
C LEU A 120 -15.65 26.32 5.67
N GLY A 121 -14.91 26.12 4.58
CA GLY A 121 -14.36 27.17 3.73
C GLY A 121 -12.98 27.68 4.16
N PRO A 122 -12.29 28.43 3.28
CA PRO A 122 -10.93 28.95 3.54
C PRO A 122 -10.87 29.97 4.69
N ALA A 123 -11.96 30.71 4.92
CA ALA A 123 -12.03 31.71 5.99
C ALA A 123 -11.82 31.09 7.38
N HIS A 124 -12.20 29.82 7.57
CA HIS A 124 -12.04 29.07 8.81
C HIS A 124 -10.57 28.93 9.23
N LEU A 125 -9.66 28.88 8.26
CA LEU A 125 -8.23 28.65 8.51
C LEU A 125 -7.37 29.93 8.39
N GLU A 126 -7.98 31.10 8.20
CA GLU A 126 -7.26 32.36 7.94
C GLU A 126 -6.29 32.75 9.07
N ARG A 127 -6.66 32.42 10.32
CA ARG A 127 -5.88 32.74 11.52
C ARG A 127 -4.94 31.63 11.95
N THR A 128 -5.02 30.46 11.32
CA THR A 128 -4.17 29.32 11.66
C THR A 128 -2.80 29.49 11.05
N LEU A 129 -1.77 29.48 11.90
CA LEU A 129 -0.38 29.47 11.50
C LEU A 129 0.22 28.10 11.77
N LEU A 130 1.01 27.62 10.81
CA LEU A 130 1.76 26.38 10.95
C LEU A 130 3.25 26.69 10.92
N LYS A 131 3.96 26.13 11.87
CA LYS A 131 5.42 26.08 11.85
C LYS A 131 5.88 25.03 10.84
N VAL A 132 6.69 25.46 9.88
CA VAL A 132 7.26 24.64 8.80
C VAL A 132 8.78 24.65 8.89
N GLU A 133 9.37 23.47 8.95
CA GLU A 133 10.81 23.25 8.82
C GLU A 133 11.13 22.82 7.40
N VAL A 134 12.07 23.51 6.75
CA VAL A 134 12.50 23.18 5.40
C VAL A 134 13.97 22.79 5.40
N HIS A 135 14.24 21.56 4.96
CA HIS A 135 15.57 20.99 4.84
C HIS A 135 15.98 20.84 3.38
N CYS A 136 17.17 21.32 3.04
CA CYS A 136 17.75 21.22 1.69
C CYS A 136 19.02 20.36 1.69
N GLY A 137 19.39 19.84 0.51
CA GLY A 137 20.66 19.12 0.32
C GLY A 137 20.84 17.92 1.25
N SER A 138 22.02 17.78 1.87
CA SER A 138 22.34 16.66 2.79
C SER A 138 21.46 16.63 4.04
N GLU A 139 20.96 17.78 4.49
CA GLU A 139 20.07 17.86 5.66
C GLU A 139 18.68 17.29 5.36
N ARG A 140 18.22 17.33 4.11
CA ARG A 140 16.97 16.65 3.69
C ARG A 140 17.05 15.15 3.95
N GLU A 141 18.15 14.53 3.55
CA GLU A 141 18.40 13.10 3.76
C GLU A 141 18.51 12.76 5.25
N ARG A 142 19.14 13.63 6.04
CA ARG A 142 19.22 13.49 7.49
C ARG A 142 17.85 13.58 8.14
N ALA A 143 17.04 14.59 7.80
CA ALA A 143 15.68 14.76 8.30
C ALA A 143 14.80 13.55 7.95
N ARG A 144 14.87 13.05 6.71
CA ARG A 144 14.15 11.83 6.30
C ARG A 144 14.49 10.63 7.19
N ARG A 145 15.77 10.42 7.50
CA ARG A 145 16.21 9.34 8.40
C ARG A 145 15.74 9.56 9.85
N MET A 146 15.89 10.77 10.39
CA MET A 146 15.51 11.08 11.77
C MET A 146 14.00 10.95 11.99
N HIS A 147 13.17 11.56 11.14
CA HIS A 147 11.72 11.42 11.20
C HIS A 147 11.28 9.97 10.93
N GLY A 148 11.95 9.27 10.01
CA GLY A 148 11.72 7.85 9.79
C GLY A 148 11.99 6.98 11.02
N HIS A 149 12.96 7.35 11.86
CA HIS A 149 13.24 6.66 13.12
C HIS A 149 12.26 7.06 14.23
N ALA A 150 11.99 8.36 14.41
CA ALA A 150 11.06 8.89 15.41
C ALA A 150 9.62 8.40 15.20
N ASP A 151 9.23 8.17 13.95
CA ASP A 151 7.93 7.60 13.56
C ASP A 151 7.68 6.19 14.13
N ARG A 152 8.71 5.48 14.60
CA ARG A 152 8.54 4.22 15.35
C ARG A 152 7.84 4.43 16.69
N TYR A 153 7.90 5.63 17.25
CA TYR A 153 7.46 5.94 18.60
C TYR A 153 6.26 6.90 18.63
N ARG A 154 6.18 7.85 17.68
CA ARG A 154 5.13 8.89 17.66
C ARG A 154 3.96 8.61 16.71
N ASN A 155 4.15 7.72 15.74
CA ASN A 155 3.26 7.58 14.59
C ASN A 155 3.34 6.15 14.02
N ILE A 156 3.15 5.13 14.88
CA ILE A 156 3.56 3.72 14.69
C ILE A 156 3.43 3.29 13.22
N ARG A 157 4.57 3.34 12.51
CA ARG A 157 4.68 2.78 11.16
C ARG A 157 4.49 1.28 11.24
N VAL A 158 3.47 0.79 10.54
CA VAL A 158 3.28 -0.65 10.35
C VAL A 158 4.28 -1.16 9.30
N ALA A 159 4.48 -2.47 9.25
CA ALA A 159 5.38 -3.12 8.29
C ALA A 159 5.20 -2.60 6.85
N ARG A 160 3.94 -2.45 6.41
CA ARG A 160 3.58 -1.90 5.09
C ARG A 160 4.17 -0.51 4.80
N ASP A 161 4.18 0.40 5.78
CA ASP A 161 4.70 1.76 5.59
C ASP A 161 6.22 1.73 5.31
N ARG A 162 6.93 0.72 5.81
CA ARG A 162 8.39 0.60 5.64
C ARG A 162 8.78 0.08 4.26
N LEU A 163 7.85 -0.53 3.53
CA LEU A 163 8.12 -1.13 2.22
C LEU A 163 8.50 -0.10 1.15
N LEU A 164 8.09 1.16 1.29
CA LEU A 164 8.58 2.24 0.41
C LEU A 164 10.08 2.52 0.56
N LEU A 165 10.73 1.99 1.60
CA LEU A 165 12.19 2.03 1.74
C LEU A 165 12.86 0.80 1.12
N CYS A 166 12.11 -0.24 0.76
CA CYS A 166 12.65 -1.43 0.11
C CYS A 166 13.02 -1.11 -1.35
N PRO A 167 14.28 -1.36 -1.79
CA PRO A 167 14.72 -1.06 -3.15
C PRO A 167 13.88 -1.75 -4.24
N HIS A 168 13.44 -2.99 -3.99
CA HIS A 168 12.62 -3.74 -4.95
C HIS A 168 11.25 -3.10 -5.16
N ILE A 169 10.62 -2.65 -4.07
CA ILE A 169 9.34 -1.96 -4.09
C ILE A 169 9.48 -0.57 -4.72
N GLN A 170 10.51 0.19 -4.37
CA GLN A 170 10.76 1.51 -4.98
C GLN A 170 10.91 1.43 -6.49
N ARG A 171 11.59 0.41 -6.99
CA ARG A 171 11.72 0.20 -8.43
C ARG A 171 10.37 -0.05 -9.09
N LEU A 172 9.50 -0.84 -8.45
CA LEU A 172 8.15 -1.10 -8.96
C LEU A 172 7.27 0.16 -8.93
N VAL A 173 7.33 0.94 -7.86
CA VAL A 173 6.57 2.21 -7.75
C VAL A 173 6.99 3.21 -8.83
N ARG A 174 8.27 3.21 -9.22
CA ARG A 174 8.82 4.11 -10.25
C ARG A 174 8.79 3.51 -11.67
N ALA A 175 8.34 2.28 -11.82
CA ALA A 175 8.31 1.62 -13.12
C ALA A 175 7.23 2.23 -14.02
N ASN A 176 7.37 2.04 -15.33
CA ASN A 176 6.29 2.34 -16.26
C ASN A 176 5.24 1.23 -16.23
N TRP A 177 3.99 1.60 -15.96
CA TRP A 177 2.83 0.70 -15.84
C TRP A 177 1.80 0.90 -16.96
N GLU A 178 2.19 1.52 -18.08
CA GLU A 178 1.35 1.66 -19.28
C GLU A 178 -0.03 2.31 -19.02
N GLY A 179 -0.08 3.25 -18.08
CA GLY A 179 -1.31 3.96 -17.68
C GLY A 179 -1.99 3.42 -16.41
N TRP A 180 -1.45 2.35 -15.81
CA TRP A 180 -1.86 1.88 -14.47
C TRP A 180 -0.91 2.35 -13.37
N THR A 181 -1.22 2.01 -12.12
CA THR A 181 -0.40 2.40 -10.96
C THR A 181 -0.21 1.25 -9.97
N PHE A 182 0.94 1.23 -9.28
CA PHE A 182 1.20 0.31 -8.18
C PHE A 182 1.24 1.04 -6.84
N CYS A 183 0.26 0.75 -5.98
CA CYS A 183 0.05 1.45 -4.73
C CYS A 183 0.48 0.60 -3.52
N VAL A 184 1.63 0.99 -2.95
CA VAL A 184 2.21 0.38 -1.73
C VAL A 184 1.63 0.98 -0.46
N ARG A 185 1.28 2.26 -0.52
CA ARG A 185 0.83 3.05 0.63
C ARG A 185 -0.52 2.55 1.14
N ARG A 186 -0.74 2.63 2.45
CA ARG A 186 -2.08 2.48 3.07
C ARG A 186 -2.79 3.82 3.16
N GLY A 187 -4.10 3.78 3.42
CA GLY A 187 -4.97 4.95 3.53
C GLY A 187 -5.62 5.35 2.20
N VAL A 188 -6.49 6.34 2.27
CA VAL A 188 -7.17 6.90 1.10
C VAL A 188 -6.14 7.61 0.23
N ILE A 189 -6.00 7.09 -0.99
CA ILE A 189 -5.17 7.61 -2.07
C ILE A 189 -6.08 7.50 -3.27
N ALA A 190 -6.73 8.59 -3.65
CA ALA A 190 -7.38 8.60 -4.95
C ALA A 190 -6.23 8.68 -5.97
N GLY A 191 -6.04 7.66 -6.80
CA GLY A 191 -5.02 7.70 -7.85
C GLY A 191 -5.52 8.44 -9.09
N PRO A 192 -4.66 8.70 -10.08
CA PRO A 192 -5.11 9.05 -11.43
C PRO A 192 -6.07 7.98 -11.96
N SER A 193 -7.03 8.39 -12.79
CA SER A 193 -8.07 7.55 -13.40
C SER A 193 -7.48 6.38 -14.18
N GLY A 194 -7.41 5.20 -13.56
CA GLY A 194 -6.90 3.96 -14.14
C GLY A 194 -6.94 2.81 -13.13
N THR A 195 -6.58 1.59 -13.56
CA THR A 195 -6.47 0.43 -12.65
C THR A 195 -5.31 0.63 -11.66
N THR A 196 -5.58 0.50 -10.37
CA THR A 196 -4.55 0.52 -9.32
C THR A 196 -4.32 -0.88 -8.76
N TYR A 197 -3.08 -1.34 -8.80
CA TYR A 197 -2.63 -2.58 -8.17
C TYR A 197 -2.21 -2.29 -6.74
N TYR A 198 -3.04 -2.70 -5.78
CA TYR A 198 -2.73 -2.52 -4.37
C TYR A 198 -1.79 -3.60 -3.86
N LEU A 199 -0.82 -3.22 -3.04
CA LEU A 199 0.18 -4.14 -2.48
C LEU A 199 -0.43 -5.38 -1.81
N THR A 200 -1.54 -5.27 -1.09
CA THR A 200 -2.21 -6.41 -0.46
C THR A 200 -2.63 -7.46 -1.49
N GLU A 201 -3.27 -7.02 -2.57
CA GLU A 201 -3.70 -7.89 -3.67
C GLU A 201 -2.47 -8.47 -4.40
N VAL A 202 -1.49 -7.62 -4.73
CA VAL A 202 -0.24 -8.05 -5.37
C VAL A 202 0.49 -9.09 -4.54
N THR A 203 0.60 -8.91 -3.22
CA THR A 203 1.27 -9.86 -2.33
C THR A 203 0.56 -11.21 -2.32
N ARG A 204 -0.78 -11.22 -2.22
CA ARG A 204 -1.60 -12.45 -2.25
C ARG A 204 -1.52 -13.14 -3.61
N ALA A 205 -1.54 -12.37 -4.69
CA ALA A 205 -1.44 -12.88 -6.05
C ALA A 205 -0.08 -13.52 -6.33
N LEU A 206 1.01 -12.85 -5.95
CA LEU A 206 2.37 -13.40 -6.05
C LEU A 206 2.49 -14.66 -5.19
N ALA A 207 1.98 -14.66 -3.97
CA ALA A 207 1.99 -15.82 -3.09
C ALA A 207 1.18 -17.01 -3.66
N CYS A 208 0.05 -16.73 -4.32
CA CYS A 208 -0.76 -17.73 -5.02
C CYS A 208 0.01 -18.42 -6.17
N LEU A 209 0.96 -17.70 -6.78
CA LEU A 209 1.80 -18.19 -7.86
C LEU A 209 3.23 -18.52 -7.43
N SER A 210 3.56 -18.40 -6.14
CA SER A 210 4.93 -18.61 -5.68
C SER A 210 5.21 -20.06 -5.34
N GLY A 211 6.39 -20.54 -5.73
CA GLY A 211 7.03 -21.77 -5.25
C GLY A 211 6.21 -23.05 -5.46
N PRO A 212 6.77 -24.23 -5.16
CA PRO A 212 6.05 -25.50 -5.30
C PRO A 212 5.10 -25.81 -4.13
N GLY A 213 5.12 -25.02 -3.04
CA GLY A 213 4.35 -25.30 -1.82
C GLY A 213 3.33 -24.21 -1.44
N PRO A 214 2.34 -24.55 -0.59
CA PRO A 214 1.25 -23.65 -0.22
C PRO A 214 1.60 -22.63 0.87
N GLU A 215 2.83 -22.63 1.42
CA GLU A 215 3.19 -21.89 2.64
C GLU A 215 2.98 -20.38 2.52
N LEU A 216 3.37 -19.80 1.38
CA LEU A 216 3.22 -18.36 1.15
C LEU A 216 1.76 -17.99 0.89
N ALA A 217 1.03 -18.82 0.14
CA ALA A 217 -0.39 -18.63 -0.10
C ALA A 217 -1.17 -18.70 1.23
N HIS A 218 -0.83 -19.64 2.10
CA HIS A 218 -1.39 -19.79 3.46
C HIS A 218 -1.10 -18.57 4.33
N ARG A 219 0.18 -18.15 4.40
CA ARG A 219 0.61 -17.02 5.24
C ARG A 219 -0.09 -15.72 4.84
N THR A 220 -0.33 -15.50 3.56
CA THR A 220 -0.92 -14.23 3.06
C THR A 220 -2.46 -14.17 3.16
N VAL A 221 -3.11 -15.22 3.67
CA VAL A 221 -4.55 -15.25 3.93
C VAL A 221 -4.96 -14.17 4.93
N SER A 222 -4.26 -14.09 6.07
CA SER A 222 -4.58 -13.14 7.14
C SER A 222 -3.79 -11.84 7.02
N ASP A 223 -4.35 -10.76 7.57
CA ASP A 223 -3.65 -9.47 7.63
C ASP A 223 -2.42 -9.54 8.55
N GLU A 224 -2.48 -10.32 9.63
CA GLU A 224 -1.33 -10.60 10.51
C GLU A 224 -0.19 -11.29 9.74
N GLY A 225 -0.52 -12.27 8.89
CA GLY A 225 0.47 -12.98 8.10
C GLY A 225 1.10 -12.11 7.00
N LEU A 226 0.33 -11.20 6.40
CA LEU A 226 0.85 -10.14 5.53
C LEU A 226 1.79 -9.19 6.27
N VAL A 227 1.38 -8.69 7.44
CA VAL A 227 2.21 -7.81 8.26
C VAL A 227 3.51 -8.51 8.65
N SER A 228 3.43 -9.75 9.11
CA SER A 228 4.60 -10.57 9.47
C SER A 228 5.55 -10.77 8.29
N LEU A 229 5.01 -10.98 7.08
CA LEU A 229 5.81 -11.11 5.85
C LEU A 229 6.50 -9.78 5.50
N TRP A 230 5.80 -8.65 5.64
CA TRP A 230 6.33 -7.33 5.31
C TRP A 230 7.30 -6.77 6.35
N ASP A 231 7.26 -7.26 7.60
CA ASP A 231 8.12 -6.76 8.68
C ASP A 231 9.57 -7.24 8.52
N ASP A 232 9.77 -8.41 7.90
CA ASP A 232 11.09 -8.95 7.57
C ASP A 232 11.34 -9.01 6.06
N ILE A 233 11.74 -7.84 5.52
CA ILE A 233 12.10 -7.68 4.10
C ILE A 233 13.37 -8.45 3.69
N GLY A 234 14.12 -8.99 4.66
CA GLY A 234 15.31 -9.81 4.40
C GLY A 234 15.00 -11.31 4.36
N SER A 235 13.81 -11.72 4.79
CA SER A 235 13.45 -13.14 4.86
C SER A 235 13.42 -13.81 3.47
N PRO A 236 13.79 -15.10 3.37
CA PRO A 236 13.65 -15.86 2.12
C PRO A 236 12.21 -15.85 1.59
N SER A 237 11.21 -15.89 2.48
CA SER A 237 9.79 -15.80 2.14
C SER A 237 9.42 -14.47 1.49
N TYR A 238 9.97 -13.35 1.97
CA TYR A 238 9.72 -12.05 1.36
C TYR A 238 10.47 -11.93 0.03
N LEU A 239 11.74 -12.33 0.00
CA LEU A 239 12.59 -12.23 -1.19
C LEU A 239 12.17 -13.18 -2.31
N SER A 240 11.44 -14.25 -2.03
CA SER A 240 10.85 -15.08 -3.09
C SER A 240 9.70 -14.39 -3.83
N LEU A 241 8.97 -13.48 -3.16
CA LEU A 241 7.90 -12.69 -3.77
C LEU A 241 8.39 -11.35 -4.31
N PHE A 242 9.29 -10.68 -3.57
CA PHE A 242 9.76 -9.34 -3.85
C PHE A 242 11.26 -9.30 -4.10
N HIS A 243 11.66 -9.39 -5.38
CA HIS A 243 13.06 -9.52 -5.79
C HIS A 243 13.48 -8.60 -6.94
N SER A 244 14.79 -8.58 -7.22
CA SER A 244 15.39 -7.74 -8.25
C SER A 244 14.90 -8.00 -9.68
N ARG A 245 14.37 -9.20 -9.98
CA ARG A 245 13.87 -9.56 -11.33
C ARG A 245 12.40 -9.22 -11.59
N MET A 246 11.68 -8.65 -10.62
CA MET A 246 10.26 -8.36 -10.81
C MET A 246 10.05 -7.25 -11.83
N THR A 247 9.05 -7.45 -12.68
CA THR A 247 8.58 -6.51 -13.70
C THR A 247 7.11 -6.14 -13.48
N PRO A 248 6.65 -4.95 -13.91
CA PRO A 248 5.23 -4.59 -13.90
C PRO A 248 4.34 -5.65 -14.56
N LEU A 249 4.73 -6.11 -15.76
CA LEU A 249 4.02 -7.15 -16.49
C LEU A 249 3.83 -8.44 -15.68
N GLY A 250 4.86 -8.90 -14.96
CA GLY A 250 4.73 -10.10 -14.13
C GLY A 250 3.82 -9.90 -12.92
N ILE A 251 3.75 -8.69 -12.37
CA ILE A 251 2.76 -8.38 -11.31
C ILE A 251 1.35 -8.38 -11.87
N MET A 252 1.14 -7.79 -13.04
CA MET A 252 -0.16 -7.78 -13.70
C MET A 252 -0.64 -9.21 -13.98
N ARG A 253 0.20 -10.03 -14.62
CA ARG A 253 -0.07 -11.47 -14.85
C ARG A 253 -0.44 -12.18 -13.56
N ALA A 254 0.27 -11.89 -12.46
CA ALA A 254 -0.03 -12.49 -11.18
C ALA A 254 -1.41 -12.12 -10.66
N VAL A 255 -1.71 -10.82 -10.67
CA VAL A 255 -3.00 -10.30 -10.18
C VAL A 255 -4.15 -10.78 -11.07
N GLU A 256 -3.98 -10.80 -12.38
CA GLU A 256 -4.98 -11.30 -13.32
C GLU A 256 -5.24 -12.80 -13.13
N SER A 257 -4.18 -13.60 -12.96
CA SER A 257 -4.31 -15.02 -12.64
C SER A 257 -5.08 -15.24 -11.34
N TYR A 258 -4.74 -14.47 -10.30
CA TYR A 258 -5.43 -14.53 -9.01
C TYR A 258 -6.91 -14.14 -9.11
N ARG A 259 -7.22 -13.08 -9.87
CA ARG A 259 -8.60 -12.64 -10.13
C ARG A 259 -9.38 -13.66 -10.95
N ALA A 260 -8.77 -14.26 -11.98
CA ALA A 260 -9.38 -15.30 -12.80
C ALA A 260 -9.68 -16.57 -11.98
N ALA A 261 -8.73 -17.02 -11.16
CA ALA A 261 -8.92 -18.15 -10.25
C ALA A 261 -10.05 -17.90 -9.25
N ARG A 262 -10.11 -16.68 -8.69
CA ARG A 262 -11.19 -16.27 -7.79
C ARG A 262 -12.55 -16.25 -8.49
N ALA A 263 -12.62 -15.65 -9.68
CA ALA A 263 -13.84 -15.61 -10.47
C ALA A 263 -14.32 -17.02 -10.85
N ALA A 264 -13.41 -17.89 -11.28
CA ALA A 264 -13.70 -19.30 -11.58
C ALA A 264 -14.25 -20.03 -10.34
N LEU A 265 -13.62 -19.86 -9.16
CA LEU A 265 -14.13 -20.42 -7.91
C LEU A 265 -15.54 -19.91 -7.59
N GLU A 266 -15.78 -18.61 -7.80
CA GLU A 266 -17.05 -17.92 -7.60
C GLU A 266 -18.17 -18.40 -8.55
N THR A 267 -17.84 -18.94 -9.72
CA THR A 267 -18.82 -19.53 -10.66
C THR A 267 -19.27 -20.95 -10.32
N LEU A 268 -18.54 -21.66 -9.44
CA LEU A 268 -18.90 -23.03 -9.07
C LEU A 268 -20.23 -23.09 -8.30
N PRO A 269 -21.05 -24.15 -8.49
CA PRO A 269 -22.37 -24.25 -7.87
C PRO A 269 -22.34 -24.05 -6.35
N LYS A 270 -23.19 -23.15 -5.84
CA LYS A 270 -23.25 -22.83 -4.40
C LYS A 270 -23.60 -24.04 -3.53
N SER A 271 -24.39 -24.99 -4.06
CA SER A 271 -24.70 -26.25 -3.38
C SER A 271 -23.44 -27.01 -2.95
N ARG A 272 -22.41 -27.02 -3.80
CA ARG A 272 -21.12 -27.65 -3.53
C ARG A 272 -20.36 -26.99 -2.37
N ARG A 273 -20.53 -25.68 -2.15
CA ARG A 273 -19.82 -24.94 -1.09
C ARG A 273 -20.39 -25.18 0.31
N HIS A 274 -21.64 -25.62 0.41
CA HIS A 274 -22.35 -25.71 1.70
C HIS A 274 -22.55 -27.15 2.19
N GLN A 275 -22.27 -28.15 1.36
CA GLN A 275 -22.44 -29.57 1.65
C GLN A 275 -21.10 -30.27 1.90
N GLY A 276 -21.06 -31.08 2.97
CA GLY A 276 -19.92 -31.91 3.36
C GLY A 276 -18.57 -31.19 3.29
N HIS A 277 -17.58 -31.87 2.71
CA HIS A 277 -16.20 -31.40 2.61
C HIS A 277 -16.00 -30.26 1.60
N GLY A 278 -17.03 -29.94 0.80
CA GLY A 278 -17.04 -28.77 -0.07
C GLY A 278 -17.00 -27.42 0.66
N ARG A 279 -17.21 -27.41 1.98
CA ARG A 279 -17.00 -26.24 2.86
C ARG A 279 -15.56 -25.72 2.87
N LEU A 280 -14.57 -26.53 2.44
CA LEU A 280 -13.21 -26.05 2.20
C LEU A 280 -13.16 -24.82 1.29
N MET A 281 -14.07 -24.72 0.33
CA MET A 281 -14.19 -23.58 -0.58
C MET A 281 -14.51 -22.26 0.14
N LEU A 282 -15.12 -22.33 1.34
CA LEU A 282 -15.44 -21.16 2.16
C LEU A 282 -14.31 -20.82 3.13
N HIS A 283 -13.62 -21.83 3.64
CA HIS A 283 -12.66 -21.65 4.74
C HIS A 283 -11.21 -21.49 4.27
N ALA A 284 -10.89 -21.92 3.06
CA ALA A 284 -9.53 -21.83 2.52
C ALA A 284 -9.47 -21.53 1.00
N PRO A 285 -10.20 -20.51 0.50
CA PRO A 285 -10.25 -20.22 -0.93
C PRO A 285 -8.88 -19.88 -1.54
N GLN A 286 -8.00 -19.21 -0.79
CA GLN A 286 -6.66 -18.83 -1.29
C GLN A 286 -5.78 -20.04 -1.60
N LEU A 287 -5.94 -21.14 -0.87
CA LEU A 287 -5.17 -22.36 -1.06
C LEU A 287 -5.70 -23.16 -2.24
N ILE A 288 -7.01 -23.09 -2.47
CA ILE A 288 -7.65 -23.61 -3.68
C ILE A 288 -7.20 -22.78 -4.89
N HIS A 289 -7.11 -21.45 -4.79
CA HIS A 289 -6.54 -20.62 -5.86
C HIS A 289 -5.08 -21.01 -6.16
N TRP A 290 -4.27 -21.21 -5.12
CA TRP A 290 -2.88 -21.66 -5.29
C TRP A 290 -2.80 -22.98 -6.05
N ALA A 291 -3.61 -23.97 -5.66
CA ALA A 291 -3.67 -25.28 -6.31
C ALA A 291 -4.19 -25.19 -7.75
N GLY A 292 -5.23 -24.39 -7.99
CA GLY A 292 -5.80 -24.21 -9.32
C GLY A 292 -4.89 -23.44 -10.27
N CYS A 293 -3.97 -22.63 -9.76
CA CYS A 293 -2.98 -21.91 -10.57
C CYS A 293 -1.71 -22.73 -10.90
N ARG A 294 -1.59 -23.99 -10.45
CA ARG A 294 -0.36 -24.80 -10.65
C ARG A 294 -0.03 -25.13 -12.11
N PHE A 295 -1.01 -25.07 -13.00
CA PHE A 295 -0.78 -25.27 -14.44
C PHE A 295 -0.05 -24.09 -15.11
N LEU A 296 -0.02 -22.92 -14.45
CA LEU A 296 0.62 -21.73 -14.99
C LEU A 296 2.15 -21.80 -14.78
N PRO A 297 2.96 -21.35 -15.76
CA PRO A 297 4.42 -21.39 -15.67
C PRO A 297 4.95 -20.26 -14.78
N TRP A 298 4.86 -20.44 -13.47
CA TRP A 298 5.22 -19.43 -12.48
C TRP A 298 6.68 -18.98 -12.56
N GLU A 299 7.61 -19.84 -13.00
CA GLU A 299 9.02 -19.48 -13.21
C GLU A 299 9.19 -18.43 -14.33
N ARG A 300 8.22 -18.35 -15.25
CA ARG A 300 8.18 -17.42 -16.39
C ARG A 300 7.31 -16.19 -16.13
N LEU A 301 6.80 -16.03 -14.92
CA LEU A 301 5.89 -14.93 -14.56
C LEU A 301 6.46 -13.56 -14.94
N HIS A 302 7.72 -13.32 -14.61
CA HIS A 302 8.43 -12.06 -14.87
C HIS A 302 9.19 -12.03 -16.20
N ASP A 303 9.13 -13.10 -16.99
CA ASP A 303 9.80 -13.19 -18.29
C ASP A 303 8.94 -12.54 -19.38
N SER A 304 9.40 -11.41 -19.90
CA SER A 304 8.75 -10.69 -21.00
C SER A 304 8.85 -11.43 -22.33
N SER A 305 9.79 -12.37 -22.47
CA SER A 305 9.95 -13.21 -23.66
C SER A 305 9.14 -14.51 -23.63
N SER A 306 8.41 -14.75 -22.54
CA SER A 306 7.58 -15.94 -22.40
C SER A 306 6.53 -16.01 -23.52
N VAL A 307 6.58 -17.10 -24.30
CA VAL A 307 5.61 -17.42 -25.36
C VAL A 307 4.33 -18.06 -24.81
N PHE A 308 4.21 -18.23 -23.49
CA PHE A 308 3.00 -18.76 -22.88
C PHE A 308 1.84 -17.76 -23.06
N ASP A 309 0.74 -18.22 -23.63
CA ASP A 309 -0.45 -17.40 -23.83
C ASP A 309 -1.23 -17.29 -22.52
N TRP A 310 -0.85 -16.27 -21.73
CA TRP A 310 -1.50 -15.99 -20.45
C TRP A 310 -2.97 -15.63 -20.64
N ASP A 311 -3.33 -14.89 -21.67
CA ASP A 311 -4.70 -14.44 -21.87
C ASP A 311 -5.64 -15.61 -22.19
N ASP A 312 -5.21 -16.51 -23.08
CA ASP A 312 -5.96 -17.73 -23.41
C ASP A 312 -6.11 -18.64 -22.18
N ALA A 313 -5.01 -18.92 -21.48
CA ALA A 313 -4.99 -19.75 -20.29
C ALA A 313 -5.92 -19.22 -19.18
N LEU A 314 -5.94 -17.89 -18.96
CA LEU A 314 -6.79 -17.27 -17.95
C LEU A 314 -8.26 -17.23 -18.33
N ARG A 315 -8.59 -17.09 -19.62
CA ARG A 315 -9.97 -17.00 -20.10
C ARG A 315 -10.62 -18.37 -20.30
N ASN A 316 -9.89 -19.32 -20.85
CA ASN A 316 -10.43 -20.58 -21.35
C ASN A 316 -10.13 -21.77 -20.42
N ASP A 317 -8.93 -21.81 -19.82
CA ASP A 317 -8.48 -23.00 -19.09
C ASP A 317 -8.66 -22.90 -17.57
N MET A 318 -8.55 -21.69 -17.01
CA MET A 318 -8.58 -21.45 -15.56
C MET A 318 -9.78 -22.09 -14.86
N ARG A 319 -10.96 -22.05 -15.49
CA ARG A 319 -12.16 -22.66 -14.91
C ARG A 319 -12.02 -24.17 -14.74
N GLY A 320 -11.54 -24.87 -15.78
CA GLY A 320 -11.36 -26.32 -15.74
C GLY A 320 -10.32 -26.72 -14.68
N HIS A 321 -9.22 -25.98 -14.60
CA HIS A 321 -8.18 -26.22 -13.58
C HIS A 321 -8.66 -25.95 -12.16
N MET A 322 -9.47 -24.92 -11.96
CA MET A 322 -10.09 -24.65 -10.65
C MET A 322 -11.09 -25.74 -10.24
N GLU A 323 -11.90 -26.24 -11.18
CA GLU A 323 -12.83 -27.35 -10.94
C GLU A 323 -12.08 -28.65 -10.56
N ALA A 324 -10.99 -28.94 -11.26
CA ALA A 324 -10.11 -30.07 -10.96
C ALA A 324 -9.44 -29.93 -9.59
N ALA A 325 -8.88 -28.76 -9.28
CA ALA A 325 -8.22 -28.49 -8.00
C ALA A 325 -9.19 -28.62 -6.82
N VAL A 326 -10.41 -28.07 -6.93
CA VAL A 326 -11.45 -28.23 -5.90
C VAL A 326 -11.80 -29.70 -5.71
N THR A 327 -12.01 -30.43 -6.80
CA THR A 327 -12.39 -31.85 -6.74
C THR A 327 -11.31 -32.67 -6.05
N GLU A 328 -10.05 -32.46 -6.42
CA GLU A 328 -8.94 -33.22 -5.88
C GLU A 328 -8.66 -32.87 -4.41
N LEU A 329 -8.68 -31.58 -4.05
CA LEU A 329 -8.47 -31.16 -2.66
C LEU A 329 -9.59 -31.65 -1.73
N VAL A 330 -10.85 -31.57 -2.17
CA VAL A 330 -11.98 -32.09 -1.39
C VAL A 330 -11.86 -33.60 -1.22
N ARG A 331 -11.56 -34.35 -2.29
CA ARG A 331 -11.35 -35.80 -2.23
C ARG A 331 -10.22 -36.18 -1.27
N ARG A 332 -9.08 -35.48 -1.31
CA ARG A 332 -7.96 -35.73 -0.39
C ARG A 332 -8.32 -35.38 1.06
N TYR A 333 -9.10 -34.33 1.26
CA TYR A 333 -9.56 -33.93 2.60
C TYR A 333 -10.56 -34.93 3.19
N GLU A 334 -11.50 -35.46 2.38
CA GLU A 334 -12.42 -36.54 2.76
C GLU A 334 -11.67 -37.79 3.26
N GLN A 335 -10.56 -38.14 2.59
CA GLN A 335 -9.74 -39.29 2.98
C GLN A 335 -9.01 -39.11 4.32
N ARG A 336 -8.84 -37.87 4.80
CA ARG A 336 -8.05 -37.57 6.00
C ARG A 336 -8.88 -37.11 7.19
N VAL A 337 -10.02 -36.49 6.96
CA VAL A 337 -10.92 -36.01 8.01
C VAL A 337 -12.25 -36.77 7.91
N PRO A 338 -12.43 -37.87 8.67
CA PRO A 338 -13.69 -38.60 8.68
C PRO A 338 -14.82 -37.73 9.26
N VAL A 339 -16.03 -37.87 8.68
CA VAL A 339 -17.23 -37.11 9.09
C VAL A 339 -17.52 -37.41 10.57
N GLY A 340 -17.39 -36.41 11.43
CA GLY A 340 -17.81 -36.45 12.84
C GLY A 340 -18.84 -35.36 13.12
N GLU A 341 -19.82 -35.64 13.97
CA GLU A 341 -21.06 -34.86 14.19
C GLU A 341 -20.91 -33.38 14.64
N ASN A 342 -19.70 -32.82 14.71
CA ASN A 342 -19.44 -31.38 14.98
C ASN A 342 -18.78 -30.66 13.77
N ASP A 343 -19.37 -30.94 12.61
CA ASP A 343 -18.94 -30.69 11.23
C ASP A 343 -18.80 -29.22 10.78
N ARG A 344 -18.83 -28.23 11.68
CA ARG A 344 -18.60 -26.80 11.33
C ARG A 344 -17.35 -26.22 11.98
N LYS A 345 -17.17 -26.50 13.27
CA LYS A 345 -16.04 -25.97 14.06
C LYS A 345 -14.73 -26.61 13.60
N ILE A 346 -14.77 -27.91 13.29
CA ILE A 346 -13.62 -28.67 12.75
C ILE A 346 -13.14 -28.08 11.42
N TYR A 347 -14.03 -27.74 10.48
CA TYR A 347 -13.60 -27.13 9.21
C TYR A 347 -12.97 -25.76 9.40
N TYR A 348 -13.56 -24.94 10.25
CA TYR A 348 -13.05 -23.59 10.51
C TYR A 348 -11.65 -23.61 11.16
N GLU A 349 -11.39 -24.57 12.06
CA GLU A 349 -10.12 -24.68 12.76
C GLU A 349 -9.09 -25.47 11.93
N THR A 350 -9.44 -26.66 11.45
CA THR A 350 -8.49 -27.56 10.75
C THR A 350 -8.14 -27.07 9.35
N ALA A 351 -9.06 -26.46 8.59
CA ALA A 351 -8.74 -25.92 7.26
C ALA A 351 -7.81 -24.69 7.33
N ARG A 352 -7.55 -24.13 8.51
CA ARG A 352 -6.58 -23.05 8.72
C ARG A 352 -5.19 -23.56 9.08
N GLU A 353 -5.01 -24.85 9.29
CA GLU A 353 -3.73 -25.42 9.69
C GLU A 353 -2.81 -25.67 8.49
N LEU A 354 -1.60 -25.11 8.50
CA LEU A 354 -0.65 -25.23 7.38
C LEU A 354 -0.26 -26.68 7.08
N TRP A 355 -0.07 -27.50 8.11
CA TRP A 355 0.34 -28.90 7.96
C TRP A 355 -0.64 -29.71 7.12
N LEU A 356 -1.94 -29.41 7.23
CA LEU A 356 -2.98 -30.05 6.44
C LEU A 356 -2.74 -29.77 4.96
N TRP A 357 -2.50 -28.51 4.60
CA TRP A 357 -2.32 -28.10 3.21
C TRP A 357 -1.04 -28.65 2.60
N GLN A 358 0.05 -28.67 3.37
CA GLN A 358 1.29 -29.31 2.93
C GLN A 358 1.07 -30.79 2.62
N ASP A 359 0.22 -31.49 3.38
CA ASP A 359 -0.10 -32.89 3.11
C ASP A 359 -1.06 -33.05 1.93
N LEU A 360 -2.12 -32.26 1.86
CA LEU A 360 -3.09 -32.27 0.76
C LEU A 360 -2.46 -31.88 -0.57
N SER A 361 -1.42 -31.05 -0.57
CA SER A 361 -0.76 -30.55 -1.77
C SER A 361 0.42 -31.41 -2.24
N ARG A 362 0.81 -32.46 -1.51
CA ARG A 362 1.90 -33.35 -1.95
C ARG A 362 1.57 -33.99 -3.30
N GLY A 363 2.39 -33.72 -4.31
CA GLY A 363 2.21 -34.28 -5.66
C GLY A 363 1.07 -33.65 -6.46
N LEU A 364 0.61 -32.46 -6.07
CA LEU A 364 0.05 -31.47 -7.00
C LEU A 364 1.20 -30.65 -7.58
#